data_AF-A0A158A4H9-F1
#
_entry.id   AF-A0A158A4H9-F1
#
_cell.length_a   1.000
_cell.length_b   1.000
_cell.length_c   1.000
_cell.angle_alpha   90.00
_cell.angle_beta   90.00
_cell.angle_gamma   90.00
#
_symmetry.space_group_name_H-M   'P 1'
#
loop_
_entity.id
_entity.type
_entity.pdbx_description
1 polymer ?
#
loop_
_entity_poly.entity_id
_entity_poly.type
_entity_poly.pdbx_seq_one_letter_code
_entity_poly.pdbx_strand_id
1 'polypeptide(L)'
;MDALYAADAALKDAVPAAVQRHRQAGTLTWALIHKIESEVLSEVASTGEHSARMLGMLRASPAMGYPNDERPVSFEGHDVVPTVFGAIYAEWNRIN
;
A
#
# COMPACT_ATOMS: atom_id res chain seq x y z
N MET A 1 9.33 15.85 12.62
CA MET A 1 8.31 15.63 11.56
C MET A 1 8.83 14.62 10.53
N ASP A 2 10.15 14.46 10.46
CA ASP A 2 10.94 13.68 9.50
C ASP A 2 10.70 12.17 9.54
N ALA A 3 10.44 11.62 10.71
CA ALA A 3 10.31 10.17 10.85
C ALA A 3 9.09 9.62 10.08
N LEU A 4 7.98 10.38 10.00
CA LEU A 4 6.79 9.96 9.26
C LEU A 4 7.04 9.99 7.74
N TYR A 5 7.74 11.03 7.27
CA TYR A 5 8.17 11.14 5.88
C TYR A 5 9.17 10.05 5.50
N ALA A 6 10.09 9.70 6.42
CA ALA A 6 11.02 8.59 6.21
C ALA A 6 10.28 7.25 6.10
N ALA A 7 9.30 7.01 6.98
CA ALA A 7 8.46 5.81 6.92
C ALA A 7 7.64 5.77 5.61
N ASP A 8 7.09 6.90 5.16
CA ASP A 8 6.38 7.02 3.89
C ASP A 8 7.29 6.74 2.68
N ALA A 9 8.51 7.28 2.70
CA ALA A 9 9.51 7.05 1.66
C ALA A 9 9.94 5.58 1.60
N ALA A 10 10.22 4.95 2.75
CA ALA A 10 10.56 3.53 2.82
C ALA A 10 9.41 2.64 2.30
N LEU A 11 8.17 3.00 2.63
CA LEU A 11 6.97 2.33 2.10
C LEU A 11 6.92 2.42 0.57
N LYS A 12 7.08 3.63 0.02
CA LYS A 12 7.08 3.87 -1.42
C LYS A 12 8.24 3.19 -2.15
N ASP A 13 9.38 3.03 -1.50
CA ASP A 13 10.54 2.30 -2.04
C ASP A 13 10.30 0.78 -2.09
N ALA A 14 9.57 0.24 -1.11
CA ALA A 14 9.22 -1.19 -1.06
C ALA A 14 8.01 -1.57 -1.95
N VAL A 15 7.09 -0.63 -2.23
CA VAL A 15 5.94 -0.83 -3.13
C VAL A 15 6.30 -1.45 -4.49
N PRO A 16 7.27 -0.94 -5.27
CA PRO A 16 7.59 -1.49 -6.60
C PRO A 16 8.02 -2.96 -6.55
N ALA A 17 8.79 -3.36 -5.54
CA ALA A 17 9.20 -4.75 -5.37
C ALA A 17 7.98 -5.67 -5.14
N ALA A 18 7.07 -5.26 -4.27
CA ALA A 18 5.85 -6.02 -3.98
C ALA A 18 4.87 -6.04 -5.18
N VAL A 19 4.66 -4.90 -5.84
CA VAL A 19 3.86 -4.80 -7.07
C VAL A 19 4.39 -5.72 -8.16
N GLN A 20 5.71 -5.73 -8.37
CA GLN A 20 6.32 -6.55 -9.40
C GLN A 20 6.18 -8.06 -9.13
N ARG A 21 6.23 -8.50 -7.87
CA ARG A 21 5.92 -9.90 -7.49
C ARG A 21 4.49 -10.28 -7.83
N HIS A 22 3.57 -9.36 -7.62
CA HIS A 22 2.15 -9.58 -7.87
C HIS A 22 1.70 -9.29 -9.31
N ARG A 23 2.58 -8.76 -10.16
CA ARG A 23 2.23 -8.36 -11.53
C ARG A 23 1.65 -9.50 -12.39
N GLN A 24 2.04 -10.74 -12.09
CA GLN A 24 1.50 -11.95 -12.75
C GLN A 24 -0.01 -12.13 -12.56
N ALA A 25 -0.63 -11.47 -11.57
CA ALA A 25 -2.08 -11.51 -11.35
C ALA A 25 -2.89 -10.78 -12.44
N GLY A 26 -2.24 -9.94 -13.27
CA GLY A 26 -2.88 -9.26 -14.40
C GLY A 26 -3.68 -8.01 -14.00
N THR A 27 -4.63 -8.14 -13.08
CA THR A 27 -5.51 -7.06 -12.60
C THR A 27 -5.26 -6.75 -11.14
N LEU A 28 -5.16 -5.46 -10.78
CA LEU A 28 -5.09 -5.03 -9.38
C LEU A 28 -6.48 -5.11 -8.75
N THR A 29 -6.70 -6.09 -7.89
CA THR A 29 -7.95 -6.28 -7.14
C THR A 29 -7.82 -5.75 -5.72
N TRP A 30 -8.96 -5.55 -5.04
CA TRP A 30 -8.97 -5.17 -3.63
C TRP A 30 -8.25 -6.20 -2.74
N ALA A 31 -8.48 -7.49 -2.98
CA ALA A 31 -7.75 -8.55 -2.28
C ALA A 31 -6.23 -8.47 -2.52
N LEU A 32 -5.81 -8.11 -3.74
CA LEU A 32 -4.40 -7.99 -4.08
C LEU A 32 -3.75 -6.75 -3.45
N ILE A 33 -4.41 -5.59 -3.48
CA ILE A 33 -3.85 -4.37 -2.88
C ILE A 33 -3.68 -4.49 -1.37
N HIS A 34 -4.62 -5.15 -0.68
CA HIS A 34 -4.49 -5.45 0.76
C HIS A 34 -3.34 -6.42 1.06
N LYS A 35 -3.11 -7.38 0.16
CA LYS A 35 -1.99 -8.32 0.26
C LYS A 35 -0.65 -7.61 0.07
N ILE A 36 -0.53 -6.77 -0.97
CA ILE A 36 0.66 -5.95 -1.25
C ILE A 36 0.91 -4.99 -0.08
N GLU A 37 -0.12 -4.31 0.42
CA GLU A 37 -0.01 -3.43 1.58
C GLU A 37 0.57 -4.15 2.80
N SER A 38 0.04 -5.33 3.12
CA SER A 38 0.50 -6.11 4.28
C SER A 38 1.93 -6.60 4.12
N GLU A 39 2.34 -6.95 2.88
CA GLU A 39 3.71 -7.32 2.54
C GLU A 39 4.66 -6.14 2.74
N VAL A 40 4.35 -5.00 2.13
CA VAL A 40 5.16 -3.77 2.24
C VAL A 40 5.27 -3.31 3.70
N LEU A 41 4.16 -3.29 4.44
CA LEU A 41 4.17 -2.94 5.86
C LEU A 41 5.02 -3.91 6.68
N SER A 42 5.00 -5.20 6.36
CA SER A 42 5.84 -6.20 7.02
C SER A 42 7.31 -6.03 6.68
N GLU A 43 7.66 -5.72 5.43
CA GLU A 43 9.04 -5.43 5.02
C GLU A 43 9.57 -4.20 5.75
N VAL A 44 8.82 -3.10 5.75
CA VAL A 44 9.20 -1.85 6.43
C VAL A 44 9.19 -1.98 7.95
N ALA A 45 8.30 -2.80 8.53
CA ALA A 45 8.35 -3.10 9.96
C ALA A 45 9.57 -3.96 10.33
N SER A 46 10.01 -4.84 9.42
CA SER A 46 11.15 -5.73 9.65
C SER A 46 12.49 -5.00 9.65
N THR A 47 12.60 -3.82 9.01
CA THR A 47 13.81 -2.99 9.11
C THR A 47 14.00 -2.39 10.50
N GLY A 48 12.96 -2.35 11.33
CA GLY A 48 13.01 -1.83 12.70
C GLY A 48 13.24 -0.31 12.81
N GLU A 49 13.38 0.39 11.68
CA GLU A 49 13.62 1.84 11.65
C GLU A 49 12.37 2.67 11.98
N HIS A 50 11.17 2.10 11.81
CA HIS A 50 9.92 2.83 11.97
C HIS A 50 9.02 2.20 13.04
N SER A 51 8.46 3.05 13.91
CA SER A 51 7.52 2.61 14.95
C SER A 51 6.21 2.11 14.34
N ALA A 52 5.67 1.01 14.87
CA ALA A 52 4.37 0.45 14.46
C ALA A 52 3.23 1.48 14.50
N ARG A 53 3.30 2.46 15.42
CA ARG A 53 2.37 3.60 15.49
C ARG A 53 2.42 4.49 14.24
N MET A 54 3.60 4.73 13.68
CA MET A 54 3.78 5.56 12.49
C MET A 54 3.35 4.81 11.23
N LEU A 55 3.73 3.54 11.11
CA LEU A 55 3.22 2.66 10.05
C LEU A 55 1.69 2.53 10.11
N GLY A 56 1.13 2.50 11.32
CA GLY A 56 -0.30 2.55 11.59
C GLY A 56 -1.01 3.82 11.10
N MET A 57 -0.28 4.93 10.97
CA MET A 57 -0.80 6.20 10.44
C MET A 57 -0.77 6.26 8.91
N LEU A 58 0.11 5.48 8.28
CA LEU A 58 0.32 5.43 6.82
C LEU A 58 -0.50 4.33 6.14
N ARG A 59 -0.80 3.23 6.86
CA ARG A 59 -1.65 2.14 6.37
C ARG A 59 -3.08 2.59 6.13
N ALA A 60 -3.77 1.91 5.24
CA ALA A 60 -5.22 1.97 5.17
C ALA A 60 -5.78 1.57 6.54
N SER A 61 -6.50 2.51 7.16
CA SER A 61 -7.21 2.20 8.38
C SER A 61 -8.29 1.16 8.04
N PRO A 62 -8.35 0.01 8.74
CA PRO A 62 -9.43 -0.96 8.53
C PRO A 62 -10.81 -0.36 8.80
N ALA A 63 -10.87 0.78 9.51
CA ALA A 63 -12.07 1.57 9.73
C ALA A 63 -12.59 2.31 8.48
N MET A 64 -11.81 2.47 7.40
CA MET A 64 -12.29 3.07 6.14
C MET A 64 -13.27 2.17 5.39
N GLY A 65 -13.38 0.88 5.75
CA GLY A 65 -14.36 -0.02 5.15
C GLY A 65 -14.07 -0.34 3.68
N TYR A 66 -12.79 -0.32 3.27
CA TYR A 66 -12.43 -0.78 1.94
C TYR A 66 -12.81 -2.25 1.76
N PRO A 67 -13.43 -2.61 0.62
CA PRO A 67 -13.73 -4.01 0.33
C PRO A 67 -12.43 -4.80 0.21
N ASN A 68 -12.48 -6.10 0.52
CA ASN A 68 -11.34 -7.02 0.41
C ASN A 68 -11.68 -8.15 -0.57
N ASP A 69 -12.30 -7.79 -1.69
CA ASP A 69 -12.82 -8.73 -2.69
C ASP A 69 -11.91 -8.84 -3.91
N GLU A 70 -12.20 -9.78 -4.80
CA GLU A 70 -11.52 -9.92 -6.10
C GLU A 70 -11.96 -8.89 -7.15
N ARG A 71 -12.75 -7.88 -6.74
CA ARG A 71 -13.17 -6.78 -7.63
C ARG A 71 -11.95 -5.90 -7.97
N PRO A 72 -11.89 -5.36 -9.20
CA PRO A 72 -10.81 -4.43 -9.57
C PRO A 72 -10.83 -3.22 -8.63
N VAL A 73 -9.64 -2.81 -8.20
CA VAL A 73 -9.48 -1.67 -7.32
C VAL A 73 -9.90 -0.41 -8.08
N SER A 74 -10.72 0.42 -7.46
CA SER A 74 -11.09 1.73 -8.02
C SER A 74 -11.18 2.72 -6.88
N PHE A 75 -10.41 3.80 -7.00
CA PHE A 75 -10.45 4.93 -6.07
C PHE A 75 -11.43 6.02 -6.54
N GLU A 76 -12.14 5.78 -7.64
CA GLU A 76 -13.10 6.71 -8.21
C GLU A 76 -14.25 6.93 -7.21
N GLY A 77 -14.35 8.16 -6.68
CA GLY A 77 -15.35 8.54 -5.67
C GLY A 77 -14.93 8.41 -4.21
N HIS A 78 -13.69 7.99 -3.90
CA HIS A 78 -13.15 8.05 -2.53
C HIS A 78 -12.48 9.40 -2.25
N ASP A 79 -13.01 10.13 -1.26
CA ASP A 79 -12.54 11.47 -0.87
C ASP A 79 -11.17 11.45 -0.16
N VAL A 80 -10.84 10.32 0.49
CA VAL A 80 -9.56 10.10 1.18
C VAL A 80 -9.01 8.75 0.76
N VAL A 81 -7.82 8.74 0.15
CA VAL A 81 -7.10 7.52 -0.22
C VAL A 81 -5.83 7.41 0.64
N PRO A 82 -5.60 6.27 1.32
CA PRO A 82 -4.38 6.01 2.07
C PRO A 82 -3.15 6.14 1.17
N THR A 83 -2.07 6.71 1.70
CA THR A 83 -0.84 6.94 0.91
C THR A 83 -0.28 5.64 0.34
N VAL A 84 -0.33 4.54 1.09
CA VAL A 84 0.11 3.21 0.61
C VAL A 84 -0.72 2.72 -0.57
N PHE A 85 -2.04 2.88 -0.53
CA PHE A 85 -2.92 2.47 -1.64
C PHE A 85 -2.70 3.32 -2.88
N GLY A 86 -2.58 4.63 -2.70
CA GLY A 86 -2.24 5.54 -3.78
C GLY A 86 -0.88 5.19 -4.42
N ALA A 87 0.13 4.87 -3.61
CA ALA A 87 1.44 4.46 -4.10
C ALA A 87 1.38 3.14 -4.86
N ILE A 88 0.72 2.11 -4.32
CA ILE A 88 0.56 0.80 -4.99
C ILE A 88 -0.17 0.97 -6.32
N TYR A 89 -1.27 1.73 -6.34
CA TYR A 89 -2.06 1.96 -7.53
C TYR A 89 -1.29 2.74 -8.60
N ALA A 90 -0.60 3.80 -8.19
CA ALA A 90 0.22 4.60 -9.10
C ALA A 90 1.34 3.76 -9.70
N GLU A 91 2.03 2.94 -8.90
CA GLU A 91 3.11 2.08 -9.39
C GLU A 91 2.58 0.96 -10.28
N TRP A 92 1.45 0.35 -9.92
CA TRP A 92 0.80 -0.65 -10.76
C TRP A 92 0.40 -0.09 -12.12
N ASN A 93 -0.17 1.13 -12.14
CA ASN A 93 -0.56 1.81 -13.38
C ASN A 93 0.63 2.35 -14.16
N ARG A 94 1.78 2.61 -13.51
CA ARG A 94 3.02 3.04 -14.17
C ARG A 94 3.68 1.90 -14.97
N ILE A 95 3.53 0.66 -14.51
CA ILE A 95 4.13 -0.54 -15.12
C ILE A 95 3.23 -1.13 -16.24
N ASN A 96 1.98 -0.68 -16.37
CA ASN A 96 0.99 -1.20 -17.33
C ASN A 96 0.84 -0.30 -18.56
#